data_AF-A0A942CDC0-F1
#
_entry.id   AF-A0A942CDC0-F1
#
_cell.length_a   1.000
_cell.length_b   1.000
_cell.length_c   1.000
_cell.angle_alpha   90.00
_cell.angle_beta   90.00
_cell.angle_gamma   90.00
#
_symmetry.space_group_name_H-M   'P 1'
#
loop_
_entity.id
_entity.type
_entity.pdbx_description
1 polymer ?
#
loop_
_entity_poly.entity_id
_entity_poly.type
_entity_poly.pdbx_seq_one_letter_code
_entity_poly.pdbx_strand_id
1 'polypeptide(L)'
;MKPNGLSAWLLLFTLGTTGAAIAQHTRGGKLVASSTDQSCLQLKDANTWSAYTTDMANVGTPQTLAGVLTDLNTNAVELTSSNHPPMVGYSNGIRWSDGDMATDAWIPQGMTHGQSGSTPFVVATWHWNTDAYSYNNGSRISIVDTTDLTTAKYRSIILVQPTGVGTYTSVNIHVGGVAIVGTYLYIVDTSHGFRVFDLNNIRNVDGDSVLCRNSDGSGKFGLVSGQWCADGYGYMLPQVSAYTMPSAKEDGTTIPAACKPHFSWAGNDSRQTTDFVVSGEYCNTTTETCAGAGGDANGLNGRLYQWPLASTHKLATDAAGYVSPHKVYFMNESNIQGVAADNVSGATADSYFLSGTYGSGQIYKASPTGTTKTFKYTDSLAPYHPEGMYSTSSSSNHLWVITEGDGSSTNPATHGRVLIYADATALD
;
A
#
# COMPACT_ATOMS: atom_id res chain seq x y z
N MET A 1 8.13 -62.68 59.35
CA MET A 1 8.38 -61.24 59.57
C MET A 1 9.32 -60.76 58.46
N LYS A 2 8.96 -59.64 57.82
CA LYS A 2 9.49 -59.17 56.52
C LYS A 2 11.00 -58.88 56.54
N PRO A 3 11.71 -59.14 55.42
CA PRO A 3 13.00 -58.53 55.11
C PRO A 3 12.87 -57.26 54.25
N ASN A 4 14.00 -56.57 54.15
CA ASN A 4 14.30 -55.23 53.63
C ASN A 4 13.88 -54.94 52.17
N GLY A 5 13.70 -53.65 51.86
CA GLY A 5 13.70 -53.13 50.49
C GLY A 5 13.76 -51.60 50.44
N LEU A 6 14.92 -51.05 50.07
CA LEU A 6 15.05 -49.67 49.61
C LEU A 6 14.26 -49.50 48.31
N SER A 7 13.38 -48.51 48.23
CA SER A 7 12.68 -48.14 47.00
C SER A 7 13.30 -46.86 46.42
N ALA A 8 14.04 -47.02 45.34
CA ALA A 8 14.46 -45.95 44.45
C ALA A 8 13.24 -45.46 43.66
N TRP A 9 12.96 -44.15 43.70
CA TRP A 9 11.97 -43.52 42.84
C TRP A 9 12.61 -43.25 41.48
N LEU A 10 12.20 -44.02 40.47
CA LEU A 10 12.53 -43.80 39.07
C LEU A 10 11.51 -42.79 38.50
N LEU A 11 11.89 -41.52 38.38
CA LEU A 11 11.14 -40.54 37.57
C LEU A 11 11.38 -40.87 36.09
N LEU A 12 10.37 -41.41 35.41
CA LEU A 12 10.32 -41.40 33.94
C LEU A 12 10.05 -39.96 33.48
N PHE A 13 11.05 -39.30 32.91
CA PHE A 13 10.82 -38.14 32.05
C PHE A 13 10.42 -38.64 30.66
N THR A 14 9.13 -38.54 30.33
CA THR A 14 8.68 -38.56 28.94
C THR A 14 9.09 -37.23 28.31
N LEU A 15 10.14 -37.26 27.48
CA LEU A 15 10.48 -36.18 26.56
C LEU A 15 9.38 -36.09 25.49
N GLY A 16 8.35 -35.29 25.76
CA GLY A 16 7.47 -34.78 24.72
C GLY A 16 8.23 -33.71 23.95
N THR A 17 8.55 -33.96 22.69
CA THR A 17 9.02 -32.94 21.75
C THR A 17 7.86 -31.97 21.48
N THR A 18 7.70 -30.96 22.32
CA THR A 18 6.87 -29.79 21.99
C THR A 18 7.61 -29.00 20.91
N GLY A 19 7.09 -28.99 19.68
CA GLY A 19 7.47 -27.99 18.69
C GLY A 19 7.29 -26.62 19.35
N ALA A 20 8.36 -25.84 19.45
CA ALA A 20 8.29 -24.51 20.03
C ALA A 20 7.26 -23.69 19.24
N ALA A 21 6.22 -23.21 19.91
CA ALA A 21 5.32 -22.22 19.35
C ALA A 21 6.21 -21.03 18.96
N ILE A 22 6.33 -20.74 17.67
CA ILE A 22 7.04 -19.55 17.23
C ILE A 22 6.25 -18.37 17.77
N ALA A 23 6.86 -17.69 18.73
CA ALA A 23 6.22 -16.63 19.49
C ALA A 23 6.09 -15.37 18.64
N GLN A 24 5.10 -14.55 18.99
CA GLN A 24 5.05 -13.14 18.58
C GLN A 24 6.43 -12.48 18.77
N HIS A 25 6.80 -11.59 17.85
CA HIS A 25 8.09 -10.89 17.79
C HIS A 25 9.30 -11.80 17.48
N THR A 26 9.09 -12.83 16.66
CA THR A 26 10.19 -13.69 16.17
C THR A 26 10.31 -13.57 14.66
N ARG A 27 11.41 -13.01 14.15
CA ARG A 27 11.68 -12.91 12.71
C ARG A 27 11.56 -14.27 12.01
N GLY A 28 10.91 -14.31 10.84
CA GLY A 28 10.57 -15.55 10.13
C GLY A 28 9.39 -16.31 10.76
N GLY A 29 8.80 -15.77 11.82
CA GLY A 29 7.62 -16.34 12.47
C GLY A 29 6.38 -16.19 11.62
N LYS A 30 5.36 -16.99 11.96
CA LYS A 30 4.04 -16.93 11.35
C LYS A 30 3.32 -15.62 11.69
N LEU A 31 2.23 -15.31 10.98
CA LEU A 31 1.32 -14.24 11.40
C LEU A 31 0.64 -14.61 12.72
N VAL A 32 0.66 -13.71 13.70
CA VAL A 32 0.07 -13.94 15.03
C VAL A 32 -1.10 -13.00 15.25
N ALA A 33 -2.31 -13.53 15.34
CA ALA A 33 -3.52 -12.74 15.56
C ALA A 33 -3.51 -12.07 16.96
N SER A 34 -3.97 -10.82 17.04
CA SER A 34 -4.09 -10.05 18.29
C SER A 34 -5.50 -9.54 18.50
N SER A 35 -6.25 -10.17 19.42
CA SER A 35 -7.57 -9.68 19.83
C SER A 35 -7.51 -8.39 20.64
N THR A 36 -6.38 -8.15 21.33
CA THR A 36 -6.14 -6.90 22.06
C THR A 36 -6.08 -5.73 21.10
N ASP A 37 -5.24 -5.80 20.06
CA ASP A 37 -5.12 -4.74 19.05
C ASP A 37 -6.41 -4.59 18.23
N GLN A 38 -7.08 -5.70 17.95
CA GLN A 38 -8.38 -5.69 17.27
C GLN A 38 -9.45 -4.89 18.03
N SER A 39 -9.48 -4.98 19.36
CA SER A 39 -10.53 -4.36 20.18
C SER A 39 -10.23 -2.92 20.63
N CYS A 40 -8.99 -2.45 20.47
CA CYS A 40 -8.60 -1.12 20.94
C CYS A 40 -8.47 -0.06 19.83
N LEU A 41 -8.53 -0.46 18.56
CA LEU A 41 -8.43 0.44 17.41
C LEU A 41 -9.79 0.62 16.72
N GLN A 42 -10.09 1.87 16.37
CA GLN A 42 -11.16 2.24 15.44
C GLN A 42 -10.69 3.38 14.54
N LEU A 43 -11.19 3.39 13.30
CA LEU A 43 -11.15 4.56 12.43
C LEU A 43 -12.54 5.19 12.36
N LYS A 44 -12.61 6.46 11.99
CA LYS A 44 -13.85 7.19 11.80
C LYS A 44 -13.96 7.72 10.38
N ASP A 45 -15.09 7.47 9.74
CA ASP A 45 -15.43 8.10 8.46
C ASP A 45 -15.60 9.61 8.64
N ALA A 46 -14.88 10.40 7.86
CA ALA A 46 -15.06 11.85 7.78
C ALA A 46 -16.43 12.24 7.22
N ASN A 47 -17.11 11.30 6.55
CA ASN A 47 -18.45 11.44 5.98
C ASN A 47 -18.59 12.63 5.02
N THR A 48 -17.54 12.91 4.23
CA THR A 48 -17.55 14.02 3.25
C THR A 48 -18.04 13.59 1.87
N TRP A 49 -18.48 12.34 1.70
CA TRP A 49 -18.83 11.71 0.41
C TRP A 49 -19.67 12.58 -0.51
N SER A 50 -20.76 13.16 0.01
CA SER A 50 -21.67 14.00 -0.77
C SER A 50 -21.16 15.44 -0.88
N ALA A 51 -20.58 15.97 0.20
CA ALA A 51 -20.12 17.36 0.26
C ALA A 51 -18.98 17.61 -0.73
N TYR A 52 -17.94 16.78 -0.69
CA TYR A 52 -16.78 16.93 -1.59
C TYR A 52 -17.12 16.69 -3.06
N THR A 53 -18.03 15.75 -3.34
CA THR A 53 -18.53 15.55 -4.71
C THR A 53 -19.32 16.79 -5.19
N THR A 54 -20.11 17.40 -4.31
CA THR A 54 -20.88 18.62 -4.62
C THR A 54 -19.97 19.83 -4.83
N ASP A 55 -18.97 20.01 -3.98
CA ASP A 55 -18.00 21.09 -4.06
C ASP A 55 -17.25 21.09 -5.39
N MET A 56 -17.01 19.91 -5.96
CA MET A 56 -16.28 19.72 -7.21
C MET A 56 -17.19 19.60 -8.45
N ALA A 57 -18.50 19.75 -8.31
CA ALA A 57 -19.45 19.51 -9.40
C ALA A 57 -19.20 20.38 -10.64
N ASN A 58 -18.80 21.64 -10.44
CA ASN A 58 -18.56 22.63 -11.50
C ASN A 58 -17.07 22.81 -11.85
N VAL A 59 -16.20 21.95 -11.33
CA VAL A 59 -14.74 22.07 -11.53
C VAL A 59 -14.28 21.15 -12.65
N GLY A 60 -13.63 21.75 -13.65
CA GLY A 60 -13.16 21.02 -14.83
C GLY A 60 -14.28 20.28 -15.56
N THR A 61 -13.90 19.37 -16.45
CA THR A 61 -14.82 18.48 -17.14
C THR A 61 -14.75 17.08 -16.52
N PRO A 62 -15.87 16.46 -16.09
CA PRO A 62 -15.87 15.08 -15.61
C PRO A 62 -15.30 14.12 -16.66
N GLN A 63 -14.52 13.14 -16.22
CA GLN A 63 -13.92 12.12 -17.07
C GLN A 63 -14.08 10.73 -16.46
N THR A 64 -14.19 9.74 -17.34
CA THR A 64 -14.20 8.33 -16.95
C THR A 64 -12.78 7.80 -16.94
N LEU A 65 -12.52 6.77 -16.13
CA LEU A 65 -11.27 6.03 -16.17
C LEU A 65 -10.94 5.50 -17.58
N ALA A 66 -11.95 4.99 -18.29
CA ALA A 66 -11.77 4.52 -19.67
C ALA A 66 -11.31 5.65 -20.61
N GLY A 67 -11.87 6.85 -20.45
CA GLY A 67 -11.42 8.04 -21.19
C GLY A 67 -9.96 8.38 -20.90
N VAL A 68 -9.54 8.34 -19.63
CA VAL A 68 -8.12 8.55 -19.26
C VAL A 68 -7.20 7.51 -19.89
N LEU A 69 -7.59 6.24 -19.89
CA LEU A 69 -6.81 5.15 -20.50
C LEU A 69 -6.64 5.31 -22.02
N THR A 70 -7.54 6.04 -22.69
CA THR A 70 -7.35 6.40 -24.12
C THR A 70 -6.42 7.60 -24.33
N ASP A 71 -6.13 8.35 -23.29
CA ASP A 71 -5.35 9.60 -23.32
C ASP A 71 -4.00 9.45 -22.59
N LEU A 72 -3.44 8.24 -22.49
CA LEU A 72 -2.12 8.04 -21.86
C LEU A 72 -1.01 8.71 -22.69
N ASN A 73 -0.17 9.52 -22.05
CA ASN A 73 0.72 10.45 -22.75
C ASN A 73 2.22 10.18 -22.57
N THR A 74 2.59 9.28 -21.66
CA THR A 74 4.00 9.00 -21.36
C THR A 74 4.32 7.55 -21.67
N ASN A 75 5.39 7.29 -22.42
CA ASN A 75 5.84 5.93 -22.69
C ASN A 75 6.59 5.38 -21.48
N ALA A 76 6.24 4.17 -21.07
CA ALA A 76 7.11 3.33 -20.27
C ALA A 76 8.04 2.54 -21.19
N VAL A 77 9.07 1.92 -20.62
CA VAL A 77 10.00 1.07 -21.38
C VAL A 77 9.97 -0.33 -20.81
N GLU A 78 9.61 -1.31 -21.65
CA GLU A 78 9.62 -2.73 -21.28
C GLU A 78 11.02 -3.17 -20.81
N LEU A 79 11.03 -4.00 -19.78
CA LEU A 79 12.23 -4.67 -19.32
C LEU A 79 12.46 -5.96 -20.12
N THR A 80 13.71 -6.19 -20.49
CA THR A 80 14.17 -7.38 -21.19
C THR A 80 14.84 -8.35 -20.21
N SER A 81 15.13 -9.55 -20.70
CA SER A 81 15.95 -10.53 -19.98
C SER A 81 17.35 -10.03 -19.59
N SER A 82 17.82 -8.91 -20.15
CA SER A 82 19.15 -8.37 -19.88
C SER A 82 19.17 -7.14 -18.98
N ASN A 83 18.01 -6.58 -18.60
CA ASN A 83 17.95 -5.36 -17.80
C ASN A 83 16.86 -5.37 -16.69
N HIS A 84 16.31 -6.53 -16.36
CA HIS A 84 15.37 -6.67 -15.26
C HIS A 84 16.08 -6.81 -13.90
N PRO A 85 15.44 -6.41 -12.78
CA PRO A 85 15.98 -6.65 -11.45
C PRO A 85 15.87 -8.13 -11.06
N PRO A 86 16.62 -8.59 -10.04
CA PRO A 86 16.44 -9.91 -9.48
C PRO A 86 15.04 -10.06 -8.86
N MET A 87 14.32 -11.13 -9.21
CA MET A 87 13.09 -11.55 -8.54
C MET A 87 12.80 -13.01 -8.88
N VAL A 88 12.53 -13.84 -7.89
CA VAL A 88 12.11 -15.24 -8.14
C VAL A 88 10.83 -15.24 -8.96
N GLY A 89 10.81 -16.07 -10.01
CA GLY A 89 9.65 -16.17 -10.90
C GLY A 89 9.45 -14.95 -11.81
N TYR A 90 10.43 -14.03 -11.91
CA TYR A 90 10.34 -12.86 -12.78
C TYR A 90 9.77 -13.23 -14.16
N SER A 91 8.75 -12.49 -14.58
CA SER A 91 8.05 -12.72 -15.84
C SER A 91 8.24 -11.56 -16.81
N ASN A 92 7.77 -10.36 -16.45
CA ASN A 92 7.96 -9.16 -17.25
C ASN A 92 7.81 -7.90 -16.38
N GLY A 93 8.03 -6.73 -16.95
CA GLY A 93 7.84 -5.45 -16.30
C GLY A 93 8.21 -4.27 -17.18
N ILE A 94 8.10 -3.10 -16.61
CA ILE A 94 8.53 -1.84 -17.21
C ILE A 94 9.45 -1.10 -16.25
N ARG A 95 10.28 -0.21 -16.81
CA ARG A 95 10.78 0.96 -16.10
C ARG A 95 9.98 2.19 -16.50
N TRP A 96 9.99 3.20 -15.64
CA TRP A 96 9.39 4.50 -15.93
C TRP A 96 10.16 5.25 -17.03
N SER A 97 9.62 6.40 -17.46
CA SER A 97 10.29 7.27 -18.43
C SER A 97 11.62 7.75 -17.88
N ASP A 98 12.56 8.14 -18.75
CA ASP A 98 13.89 8.60 -18.30
C ASP A 98 13.81 9.74 -17.27
N GLY A 99 12.80 10.63 -17.40
CA GLY A 99 12.56 11.70 -16.43
C GLY A 99 12.08 11.19 -15.07
N ASP A 100 11.12 10.27 -15.04
CA ASP A 100 10.62 9.68 -13.79
C ASP A 100 11.62 8.70 -13.15
N MET A 101 12.55 8.13 -13.93
CA MET A 101 13.69 7.38 -13.41
C MET A 101 14.70 8.29 -12.72
N ALA A 102 14.98 9.46 -13.29
CA ALA A 102 16.08 10.34 -12.86
C ALA A 102 15.67 11.39 -11.82
N THR A 103 14.38 11.64 -11.63
CA THR A 103 13.91 12.69 -10.71
C THR A 103 14.14 12.33 -9.24
N ASP A 104 14.65 13.26 -8.46
CA ASP A 104 14.70 13.21 -7.00
C ASP A 104 13.43 13.80 -6.35
N ALA A 105 12.54 14.40 -7.13
CA ALA A 105 11.35 15.12 -6.67
C ALA A 105 10.14 14.22 -6.44
N TRP A 106 9.97 13.19 -7.26
CA TRP A 106 8.85 12.25 -7.17
C TRP A 106 9.34 10.86 -6.80
N ILE A 107 8.77 10.30 -5.74
CA ILE A 107 9.14 8.99 -5.19
C ILE A 107 7.93 8.05 -5.30
N PRO A 108 8.03 6.92 -6.02
CA PRO A 108 6.96 5.94 -6.10
C PRO A 108 6.91 5.08 -4.83
N GLN A 109 5.71 4.77 -4.36
CA GLN A 109 5.53 4.00 -3.11
C GLN A 109 4.52 2.86 -3.29
N GLY A 110 3.22 3.12 -3.16
CA GLY A 110 2.17 2.13 -3.35
C GLY A 110 1.89 1.76 -4.80
N MET A 111 1.31 0.57 -5.00
CA MET A 111 0.67 0.20 -6.24
C MET A 111 -0.55 -0.71 -6.01
N THR A 112 -1.49 -0.69 -6.94
CA THR A 112 -2.61 -1.64 -7.01
C THR A 112 -2.94 -1.93 -8.47
N HIS A 113 -3.69 -2.99 -8.75
CA HIS A 113 -4.08 -3.38 -10.10
C HIS A 113 -5.60 -3.46 -10.21
N GLY A 114 -6.14 -2.95 -11.31
CA GLY A 114 -7.56 -2.97 -11.60
C GLY A 114 -7.86 -3.36 -13.05
N GLN A 115 -9.13 -3.30 -13.41
CA GLN A 115 -9.59 -3.55 -14.76
C GLN A 115 -10.73 -2.59 -15.12
N SER A 116 -10.61 -1.93 -16.27
CA SER A 116 -11.63 -1.04 -16.83
C SER A 116 -12.14 -1.62 -18.14
N GLY A 117 -13.31 -2.26 -18.10
CA GLY A 117 -13.80 -3.06 -19.24
C GLY A 117 -12.87 -4.23 -19.50
N SER A 118 -12.23 -4.28 -20.68
CA SER A 118 -11.21 -5.28 -21.04
C SER A 118 -9.77 -4.83 -20.79
N THR A 119 -9.55 -3.57 -20.38
CA THR A 119 -8.21 -3.01 -20.21
C THR A 119 -7.74 -3.21 -18.77
N PRO A 120 -6.77 -4.11 -18.50
CA PRO A 120 -6.09 -4.15 -17.21
C PRO A 120 -5.22 -2.90 -17.03
N PHE A 121 -5.13 -2.43 -15.80
CA PHE A 121 -4.29 -1.29 -15.48
C PHE A 121 -3.65 -1.41 -14.10
N VAL A 122 -2.53 -0.73 -13.92
CA VAL A 122 -1.92 -0.50 -12.61
C VAL A 122 -2.09 0.96 -12.22
N VAL A 123 -2.34 1.20 -10.94
CA VAL A 123 -2.23 2.51 -10.30
C VAL A 123 -0.99 2.49 -9.43
N ALA A 124 -0.04 3.38 -9.69
CA ALA A 124 1.13 3.62 -8.85
C ALA A 124 1.00 4.97 -8.16
N THR A 125 1.22 5.03 -6.84
CA THR A 125 1.20 6.30 -6.10
C THR A 125 2.59 6.91 -6.00
N TRP A 126 2.66 8.24 -6.04
CA TRP A 126 3.90 8.99 -5.88
C TRP A 126 3.72 10.11 -4.88
N HIS A 127 4.70 10.30 -4.01
CA HIS A 127 4.78 11.46 -3.14
C HIS A 127 5.91 12.39 -3.57
N TRP A 128 5.77 13.66 -3.19
CA TRP A 128 6.80 14.65 -3.41
C TRP A 128 7.88 14.57 -2.32
N ASN A 129 9.14 14.63 -2.73
CA ASN A 129 10.29 14.61 -1.83
C ASN A 129 10.50 15.99 -1.18
N THR A 130 9.94 16.18 0.01
CA THR A 130 10.09 17.43 0.77
C THR A 130 11.46 17.59 1.43
N ASP A 131 12.30 16.56 1.44
CA ASP A 131 13.67 16.66 1.95
C ASP A 131 14.61 17.29 0.91
N ALA A 132 14.32 17.08 -0.38
CA ALA A 132 15.08 17.67 -1.50
C ALA A 132 14.57 19.07 -1.93
N TYR A 133 13.31 19.40 -1.64
CA TYR A 133 12.65 20.61 -2.15
C TYR A 133 11.93 21.41 -1.05
N SER A 134 12.04 22.74 -1.09
CA SER A 134 11.44 23.65 -0.11
C SER A 134 9.93 23.89 -0.27
N TYR A 135 9.35 23.42 -1.37
CA TYR A 135 7.91 23.44 -1.65
C TYR A 135 7.39 22.03 -1.87
N ASN A 136 6.07 21.86 -1.83
CA ASN A 136 5.41 20.56 -1.99
C ASN A 136 4.40 20.62 -3.14
N ASN A 137 4.59 19.77 -4.15
CA ASN A 137 3.68 19.64 -5.30
C ASN A 137 2.60 18.55 -5.10
N GLY A 138 2.45 18.06 -3.88
CA GLY A 138 1.43 17.11 -3.48
C GLY A 138 1.77 15.66 -3.78
N SER A 139 0.72 14.88 -3.90
CA SER A 139 0.76 13.46 -4.18
C SER A 139 -0.02 13.18 -5.45
N ARG A 140 0.48 12.25 -6.27
CA ARG A 140 -0.14 11.88 -7.55
C ARG A 140 -0.27 10.38 -7.67
N ILE A 141 -1.07 9.95 -8.64
CA ILE A 141 -1.09 8.58 -9.12
C ILE A 141 -0.68 8.53 -10.58
N SER A 142 -0.03 7.45 -11.02
CA SER A 142 0.15 7.11 -12.43
C SER A 142 -0.74 5.93 -12.76
N ILE A 143 -1.56 6.06 -13.80
CA ILE A 143 -2.36 4.97 -14.36
C ILE A 143 -1.59 4.40 -15.56
N VAL A 144 -1.22 3.13 -15.48
CA VAL A 144 -0.47 2.40 -16.51
C VAL A 144 -1.39 1.39 -17.18
N ASP A 145 -1.50 1.41 -18.50
CA ASP A 145 -2.15 0.32 -19.25
C ASP A 145 -1.20 -0.89 -19.31
N THR A 146 -1.65 -2.03 -18.80
CA THR A 146 -0.86 -3.27 -18.71
C THR A 146 -1.31 -4.34 -19.70
N THR A 147 -2.11 -3.97 -20.71
CA THR A 147 -2.56 -4.89 -21.76
C THR A 147 -1.39 -5.46 -22.55
N ASP A 148 -0.42 -4.61 -22.89
CA ASP A 148 0.81 -4.97 -23.61
C ASP A 148 1.96 -4.10 -23.09
N LEU A 149 2.91 -4.72 -22.37
CA LEU A 149 4.03 -4.00 -21.79
C LEU A 149 5.06 -3.52 -22.83
N THR A 150 5.07 -4.08 -24.04
CA THR A 150 5.98 -3.68 -25.12
C THR A 150 5.68 -2.27 -25.63
N THR A 151 4.44 -1.81 -25.45
CA THR A 151 3.94 -0.49 -25.86
C THR A 151 3.30 0.27 -24.70
N ALA A 152 3.57 -0.14 -23.46
CA ALA A 152 2.93 0.42 -22.27
C ALA A 152 3.09 1.94 -22.19
N LYS A 153 1.97 2.58 -21.89
CA LYS A 153 1.89 4.01 -21.60
C LYS A 153 1.28 4.24 -20.24
N TYR A 154 1.53 5.42 -19.71
CA TYR A 154 0.89 5.89 -18.49
C TYR A 154 0.60 7.38 -18.55
N ARG A 155 -0.24 7.81 -17.62
CA ARG A 155 -0.49 9.22 -17.34
C ARG A 155 -0.60 9.43 -15.84
N SER A 156 -0.01 10.52 -15.37
CA SER A 156 -0.10 10.94 -14.00
C SER A 156 -1.32 11.84 -13.75
N ILE A 157 -1.97 11.67 -12.60
CA ILE A 157 -3.15 12.40 -12.14
C ILE A 157 -2.84 12.93 -10.74
N ILE A 158 -2.97 14.24 -10.52
CA ILE A 158 -2.73 14.83 -9.21
C ILE A 158 -3.91 14.60 -8.27
N LEU A 159 -3.62 14.31 -6.99
CA LEU A 159 -4.64 14.16 -5.96
C LEU A 159 -4.94 15.51 -5.33
N VAL A 160 -6.22 15.85 -5.21
CA VAL A 160 -6.66 17.13 -4.62
C VAL A 160 -7.67 16.93 -3.50
N GLN A 161 -7.65 17.83 -2.53
CA GLN A 161 -8.63 17.92 -1.47
C GLN A 161 -9.53 19.13 -1.71
N PRO A 162 -10.85 18.94 -1.83
CA PRO A 162 -11.80 20.06 -1.85
C PRO A 162 -11.72 20.88 -0.55
N THR A 163 -11.79 22.19 -0.68
CA THR A 163 -11.81 23.15 0.45
C THR A 163 -13.09 23.98 0.50
N GLY A 164 -13.98 23.77 -0.47
CA GLY A 164 -15.26 24.45 -0.63
C GLY A 164 -15.72 24.38 -2.09
N VAL A 165 -16.86 24.99 -2.40
CA VAL A 165 -17.43 24.99 -3.76
C VAL A 165 -16.45 25.62 -4.76
N GLY A 166 -15.98 24.81 -5.71
CA GLY A 166 -15.07 25.26 -6.76
C GLY A 166 -13.62 25.45 -6.29
N THR A 167 -13.28 25.18 -5.03
CA THR A 167 -11.94 25.42 -4.47
C THR A 167 -11.32 24.15 -3.93
N TYR A 168 -10.02 23.99 -4.14
CA TYR A 168 -9.29 22.79 -3.78
C TYR A 168 -7.80 23.09 -3.59
N THR A 169 -7.11 22.22 -2.89
CA THR A 169 -5.66 22.24 -2.69
C THR A 169 -5.06 20.88 -3.04
N SER A 170 -3.75 20.82 -3.27
CA SER A 170 -3.05 19.53 -3.36
C SER A 170 -3.23 18.71 -2.08
N VAL A 171 -3.30 17.39 -2.26
CA VAL A 171 -3.08 16.45 -1.16
C VAL A 171 -1.58 16.33 -0.96
N ASN A 172 -1.07 16.82 0.17
CA ASN A 172 0.36 16.88 0.48
C ASN A 172 0.72 15.83 1.54
N ILE A 173 0.83 14.56 1.14
CA ILE A 173 1.09 13.45 2.05
C ILE A 173 2.16 12.52 1.50
N HIS A 174 2.78 11.76 2.40
CA HIS A 174 3.47 10.53 2.00
C HIS A 174 2.40 9.47 1.67
N VAL A 175 2.20 9.18 0.39
CA VAL A 175 1.20 8.20 -0.08
C VAL A 175 1.73 6.79 0.04
N GLY A 176 1.71 6.27 1.27
CA GLY A 176 2.43 5.04 1.61
C GLY A 176 1.99 3.79 0.80
N GLY A 177 0.69 3.61 0.59
CA GLY A 177 0.14 2.49 -0.17
C GLY A 177 -1.25 2.78 -0.73
N VAL A 178 -1.75 1.92 -1.63
CA VAL A 178 -3.06 2.08 -2.26
C VAL A 178 -3.77 0.74 -2.44
N ALA A 179 -5.07 0.72 -2.17
CA ALA A 179 -5.96 -0.39 -2.53
C ALA A 179 -7.07 0.12 -3.46
N ILE A 180 -7.39 -0.65 -4.51
CA ILE A 180 -8.59 -0.43 -5.31
C ILE A 180 -9.71 -1.37 -4.87
N VAL A 181 -10.89 -0.82 -4.61
CA VAL A 181 -12.09 -1.58 -4.26
C VAL A 181 -13.28 -0.96 -4.99
N GLY A 182 -13.89 -1.71 -5.91
CA GLY A 182 -14.88 -1.15 -6.82
C GLY A 182 -14.25 -0.01 -7.62
N THR A 183 -14.76 1.21 -7.46
CA THR A 183 -14.17 2.43 -8.07
C THR A 183 -13.36 3.27 -7.08
N TYR A 184 -13.28 2.87 -5.81
CA TYR A 184 -12.60 3.63 -4.78
C TYR A 184 -11.12 3.27 -4.71
N LEU A 185 -10.27 4.30 -4.64
CA LEU A 185 -8.89 4.17 -4.20
C LEU A 185 -8.81 4.55 -2.72
N TYR A 186 -8.36 3.61 -1.91
CA TYR A 186 -7.98 3.82 -0.51
C TYR A 186 -6.48 4.08 -0.47
N ILE A 187 -6.09 5.33 -0.33
CA ILE A 187 -4.70 5.74 -0.29
C ILE A 187 -4.31 6.02 1.15
N VAL A 188 -3.23 5.41 1.60
CA VAL A 188 -2.70 5.60 2.95
C VAL A 188 -2.10 7.00 3.07
N ASP A 189 -2.62 7.75 4.03
CA ASP A 189 -2.00 8.92 4.64
C ASP A 189 -1.27 8.43 5.89
N THR A 190 0.06 8.31 5.82
CA THR A 190 0.88 7.63 6.84
C THR A 190 0.73 8.21 8.25
N SER A 191 0.20 9.44 8.35
CA SER A 191 -0.04 10.12 9.62
C SER A 191 -1.49 10.05 10.11
N HIS A 192 -2.46 9.71 9.25
CA HIS A 192 -3.87 9.95 9.55
C HIS A 192 -4.81 8.77 9.31
N GLY A 193 -4.47 7.82 8.43
CA GLY A 193 -5.34 6.71 8.03
C GLY A 193 -5.50 6.60 6.51
N PHE A 194 -6.73 6.54 6.03
CA PHE A 194 -7.02 6.46 4.59
C PHE A 194 -7.66 7.74 4.08
N ARG A 195 -7.17 8.23 2.94
CA ARG A 195 -7.92 9.13 2.06
C ARG A 195 -8.59 8.30 0.98
N VAL A 196 -9.85 8.60 0.69
CA VAL A 196 -10.65 7.88 -0.29
C VAL A 196 -10.90 8.76 -1.49
N PHE A 197 -10.59 8.22 -2.67
CA PHE A 197 -10.83 8.84 -3.96
C PHE A 197 -11.74 7.92 -4.79
N ASP A 198 -12.53 8.48 -5.70
CA ASP A 198 -13.41 7.70 -6.57
C ASP A 198 -13.01 7.90 -8.03
N LEU A 199 -12.63 6.84 -8.72
CA LEU A 199 -12.22 6.87 -10.13
C LEU A 199 -13.35 7.31 -11.09
N ASN A 200 -14.60 7.38 -10.62
CA ASN A 200 -15.70 8.01 -11.36
C ASN A 200 -15.71 9.55 -11.26
N ASN A 201 -14.88 10.13 -10.40
CA ASN A 201 -14.84 11.57 -10.13
C ASN A 201 -13.57 12.25 -10.70
N ILE A 202 -12.88 11.62 -11.64
CA ILE A 202 -11.73 12.22 -12.33
C ILE A 202 -12.18 13.49 -13.07
N ARG A 203 -11.39 14.56 -12.96
CA ARG A 203 -11.64 15.85 -13.63
C ARG A 203 -10.52 16.14 -14.62
N ASN A 204 -10.87 16.37 -15.88
CA ASN A 204 -9.99 17.00 -16.85
C ASN A 204 -10.00 18.50 -16.61
N VAL A 205 -8.80 19.07 -16.52
CA VAL A 205 -8.53 20.46 -16.18
C VAL A 205 -7.47 21.02 -17.13
N ASP A 206 -7.19 22.32 -17.04
CA ASP A 206 -6.30 23.00 -17.97
C ASP A 206 -4.82 22.71 -17.66
N GLY A 207 -4.39 21.49 -18.03
CA GLY A 207 -3.01 21.02 -17.90
C GLY A 207 -2.03 21.74 -18.82
N ASP A 208 -0.73 21.57 -18.54
CA ASP A 208 0.41 22.10 -19.30
C ASP A 208 0.43 23.63 -19.50
N SER A 209 -0.45 24.36 -18.81
CA SER A 209 -0.46 25.81 -18.81
C SER A 209 0.59 26.35 -17.84
N VAL A 210 1.52 27.16 -18.37
CA VAL A 210 2.48 27.93 -17.54
C VAL A 210 1.80 28.85 -16.53
N LEU A 211 0.51 29.18 -16.74
CA LEU A 211 -0.27 29.97 -15.78
C LEU A 211 -0.54 29.21 -14.49
N CYS A 212 -0.56 27.87 -14.54
CA CYS A 212 -0.84 26.98 -13.41
C CYS A 212 0.39 26.65 -12.57
N ARG A 213 1.52 27.32 -12.82
CA ARG A 213 2.76 27.21 -12.03
C ARG A 213 3.15 28.58 -11.48
N ASN A 214 3.74 28.59 -10.30
CA ASN A 214 4.45 29.73 -9.74
C ASN A 214 5.88 29.79 -10.31
N SER A 215 6.54 30.94 -10.19
CA SER A 215 7.91 31.12 -10.67
C SER A 215 8.95 30.28 -9.90
N ASP A 216 8.62 29.81 -8.71
CA ASP A 216 9.45 28.92 -7.89
C ASP A 216 9.26 27.43 -8.23
N GLY A 217 8.36 27.10 -9.17
CA GLY A 217 8.04 25.73 -9.57
C GLY A 217 6.84 25.11 -8.84
N SER A 218 6.35 25.73 -7.77
CA SER A 218 5.18 25.24 -7.04
C SER A 218 3.89 25.36 -7.85
N GLY A 219 2.96 24.44 -7.61
CA GLY A 219 1.67 24.40 -8.29
C GLY A 219 0.68 25.46 -7.84
N LYS A 220 -0.10 25.97 -8.80
CA LYS A 220 -1.36 26.67 -8.49
C LYS A 220 -2.53 25.70 -8.58
N PHE A 221 -3.50 25.92 -7.69
CA PHE A 221 -4.73 25.14 -7.59
C PHE A 221 -5.94 26.07 -7.61
N GLY A 222 -7.01 25.65 -8.26
CA GLY A 222 -8.25 26.44 -8.41
C GLY A 222 -8.33 27.18 -9.74
N LEU A 223 -9.30 28.11 -9.84
CA LEU A 223 -9.54 28.89 -11.05
C LEU A 223 -8.56 30.06 -11.16
N VAL A 224 -7.66 30.01 -12.14
CA VAL A 224 -6.65 31.05 -12.41
C VAL A 224 -6.87 31.59 -13.81
N SER A 225 -7.26 32.87 -13.93
CA SER A 225 -7.48 33.53 -15.23
C SER A 225 -8.41 32.75 -16.17
N GLY A 226 -9.43 32.09 -15.61
CA GLY A 226 -10.40 31.28 -16.36
C GLY A 226 -9.98 29.84 -16.63
N GLN A 227 -8.80 29.41 -16.17
CA GLN A 227 -8.30 28.04 -16.28
C GLN A 227 -8.39 27.31 -14.94
N TRP A 228 -8.89 26.08 -14.96
CA TRP A 228 -8.83 25.19 -13.81
C TRP A 228 -7.41 24.64 -13.67
N CYS A 229 -6.67 25.14 -12.69
CA CYS A 229 -5.30 24.72 -12.44
C CYS A 229 -5.23 23.59 -11.43
N ALA A 230 -4.39 22.60 -11.69
CA ALA A 230 -4.04 21.53 -10.75
C ALA A 230 -2.56 21.18 -10.91
N ASP A 231 -1.67 22.11 -10.54
CA ASP A 231 -0.21 21.96 -10.68
C ASP A 231 0.23 21.62 -12.12
N GLY A 232 -0.47 22.14 -13.13
CA GLY A 232 -0.19 21.85 -14.55
C GLY A 232 -0.52 20.42 -15.00
N TYR A 233 -1.12 19.57 -14.16
CA TYR A 233 -1.64 18.28 -14.60
C TYR A 233 -2.90 18.46 -15.43
N GLY A 234 -3.05 17.70 -16.52
CA GLY A 234 -4.29 17.69 -17.32
C GLY A 234 -5.46 16.97 -16.65
N TYR A 235 -5.19 16.20 -15.59
CA TYR A 235 -6.21 15.50 -14.82
C TYR A 235 -5.92 15.63 -13.33
N MET A 236 -6.99 15.75 -12.55
CA MET A 236 -6.96 15.62 -11.11
C MET A 236 -8.02 14.65 -10.60
N LEU A 237 -7.76 14.08 -9.43
CA LEU A 237 -8.68 13.17 -8.74
C LEU A 237 -9.02 13.76 -7.37
N PRO A 238 -10.25 14.29 -7.19
CA PRO A 238 -10.67 14.84 -5.90
C PRO A 238 -10.93 13.74 -4.86
N GLN A 239 -10.48 13.99 -3.64
CA GLN A 239 -10.87 13.19 -2.48
C GLN A 239 -12.39 13.23 -2.30
N VAL A 240 -13.01 12.09 -1.98
CA VAL A 240 -14.45 11.98 -1.67
C VAL A 240 -14.72 11.74 -0.18
N SER A 241 -13.86 11.00 0.53
CA SER A 241 -13.91 10.88 1.99
C SER A 241 -12.55 10.53 2.57
N ALA A 242 -12.52 10.27 3.87
CA ALA A 242 -11.37 9.73 4.57
C ALA A 242 -11.85 8.86 5.74
N TYR A 243 -11.04 7.88 6.13
CA TYR A 243 -11.18 7.14 7.38
C TYR A 243 -9.97 7.44 8.23
N THR A 244 -10.16 8.23 9.29
CA THR A 244 -9.05 8.77 10.07
C THR A 244 -9.07 8.28 11.50
N MET A 245 -7.90 8.33 12.13
CA MET A 245 -7.76 8.07 13.57
C MET A 245 -8.57 9.09 14.37
N PRO A 246 -9.63 8.67 15.09
CA PRO A 246 -10.40 9.59 15.92
C PRO A 246 -9.65 9.90 17.22
N SER A 247 -10.07 10.97 17.91
CA SER A 247 -9.53 11.32 19.22
C SER A 247 -9.91 10.33 20.33
N ALA A 248 -11.04 9.63 20.16
CA ALA A 248 -11.56 8.58 21.04
C ALA A 248 -12.39 7.57 20.23
N LYS A 249 -12.59 6.39 20.79
CA LYS A 249 -13.50 5.35 20.27
C LYS A 249 -14.96 5.81 20.34
N GLU A 250 -15.85 5.02 19.74
CA GLU A 250 -17.31 5.26 19.75
C GLU A 250 -17.85 5.44 21.18
N ASP A 251 -17.39 4.61 22.14
CA ASP A 251 -17.78 4.65 23.55
C ASP A 251 -17.18 5.82 24.36
N GLY A 252 -16.45 6.72 23.69
CA GLY A 252 -15.79 7.87 24.31
C GLY A 252 -14.46 7.54 24.99
N THR A 253 -14.01 6.29 25.00
CA THR A 253 -12.73 5.92 25.60
C THR A 253 -11.56 6.30 24.68
N THR A 254 -10.46 6.77 25.28
CA THR A 254 -9.26 7.16 24.54
C THR A 254 -8.60 5.95 23.88
N ILE A 255 -8.17 6.09 22.62
CA ILE A 255 -7.35 5.10 21.95
C ILE A 255 -5.92 5.18 22.52
N PRO A 256 -5.41 4.13 23.19
CA PRO A 256 -4.06 4.13 23.76
C PRO A 256 -3.00 4.35 22.67
N ALA A 257 -1.88 4.99 23.00
CA ALA A 257 -0.77 5.19 22.05
C ALA A 257 -0.28 3.87 21.43
N ALA A 258 -0.24 2.79 22.23
CA ALA A 258 0.08 1.44 21.77
C ALA A 258 -0.82 0.92 20.65
N CYS A 259 -2.08 1.39 20.58
CA CYS A 259 -3.05 0.95 19.59
C CYS A 259 -3.09 1.84 18.35
N LYS A 260 -2.36 2.97 18.35
CA LYS A 260 -2.32 3.85 17.18
C LYS A 260 -1.38 3.25 16.14
N PRO A 261 -1.86 3.03 14.90
CA PRO A 261 -1.05 2.46 13.84
C PRO A 261 -0.04 3.45 13.27
N HIS A 262 1.15 2.97 12.93
CA HIS A 262 2.12 3.64 12.06
C HIS A 262 1.82 3.29 10.60
N PHE A 263 0.72 3.80 10.05
CA PHE A 263 0.27 3.41 8.71
C PHE A 263 1.37 3.60 7.66
N SER A 264 1.62 2.55 6.86
CA SER A 264 2.58 2.59 5.77
C SER A 264 1.96 2.16 4.45
N TRP A 265 1.19 1.08 4.41
CA TRP A 265 0.78 0.51 3.12
C TRP A 265 -0.65 -0.02 3.16
N ALA A 266 -1.20 -0.25 1.96
CA ALA A 266 -2.51 -0.83 1.77
C ALA A 266 -2.56 -1.75 0.54
N GLY A 267 -3.52 -2.67 0.57
CA GLY A 267 -3.94 -3.54 -0.53
C GLY A 267 -5.36 -4.02 -0.28
N ASN A 268 -5.85 -4.98 -1.06
CA ASN A 268 -7.17 -5.58 -0.88
C ASN A 268 -7.09 -7.10 -0.78
N ASP A 269 -8.08 -7.68 -0.11
CA ASP A 269 -8.27 -9.12 -0.01
C ASP A 269 -9.75 -9.46 -0.21
N SER A 270 -10.07 -10.02 -1.36
CA SER A 270 -11.42 -10.45 -1.75
C SER A 270 -11.57 -11.97 -1.81
N ARG A 271 -10.66 -12.71 -1.18
CA ARG A 271 -10.69 -14.19 -1.16
C ARG A 271 -11.69 -14.75 -0.15
N GLN A 272 -12.11 -13.93 0.81
CA GLN A 272 -13.01 -14.33 1.89
C GLN A 272 -14.47 -14.01 1.55
N THR A 273 -15.39 -14.36 2.46
CA THR A 273 -16.83 -14.05 2.28
C THR A 273 -17.13 -12.55 2.35
N THR A 274 -16.27 -11.79 3.03
CA THR A 274 -16.27 -10.33 3.09
C THR A 274 -14.97 -9.84 2.47
N ASP A 275 -15.06 -8.82 1.63
CA ASP A 275 -13.87 -8.15 1.09
C ASP A 275 -13.24 -7.27 2.17
N PHE A 276 -11.92 -7.15 2.13
CA PHE A 276 -11.17 -6.28 3.03
C PHE A 276 -10.32 -5.28 2.26
N VAL A 277 -10.25 -4.05 2.78
CA VAL A 277 -9.02 -3.26 2.63
C VAL A 277 -8.04 -3.79 3.66
N VAL A 278 -6.85 -4.14 3.23
CA VAL A 278 -5.77 -4.56 4.11
C VAL A 278 -4.79 -3.41 4.24
N SER A 279 -4.29 -3.15 5.44
CA SER A 279 -3.22 -2.17 5.65
C SER A 279 -2.25 -2.65 6.70
N GLY A 280 -1.14 -1.95 6.86
CA GLY A 280 -0.27 -2.22 7.99
C GLY A 280 0.83 -1.20 8.16
N GLU A 281 1.74 -1.54 9.06
CA GLU A 281 2.67 -0.59 9.63
C GLU A 281 4.10 -0.75 9.11
N TYR A 282 4.79 0.39 9.05
CA TYR A 282 6.24 0.41 8.93
C TYR A 282 6.85 0.55 10.32
N CYS A 283 7.65 -0.45 10.68
CA CYS A 283 8.32 -0.51 11.97
C CYS A 283 9.78 -0.88 11.77
N ASN A 284 10.69 -0.17 12.41
CA ASN A 284 12.11 -0.46 12.41
C ASN A 284 12.75 -0.14 13.76
N THR A 285 14.07 -0.25 13.85
CA THR A 285 14.83 -0.11 15.09
C THR A 285 15.44 1.29 15.29
N THR A 286 15.27 2.19 14.34
CA THR A 286 15.99 3.47 14.28
C THR A 286 15.07 4.69 14.21
N THR A 287 14.23 4.76 13.19
CA THR A 287 13.42 5.95 12.88
C THR A 287 11.97 5.82 13.30
N GLU A 288 11.42 4.59 13.29
CA GLU A 288 10.01 4.34 13.54
C GLU A 288 9.81 3.12 14.44
N THR A 289 9.74 3.35 15.74
CA THR A 289 9.47 2.29 16.72
C THR A 289 7.96 2.19 16.95
N CYS A 290 7.34 1.17 16.37
CA CYS A 290 5.91 0.93 16.57
C CYS A 290 5.61 0.59 18.03
N ALA A 291 4.58 1.24 18.55
CA ALA A 291 4.15 1.10 19.94
C ALA A 291 3.54 -0.28 20.21
N GLY A 292 3.64 -0.77 21.45
CA GLY A 292 2.99 -2.02 21.89
C GLY A 292 3.90 -3.13 22.38
N ALA A 293 5.23 -3.03 22.22
CA ALA A 293 6.16 -3.92 22.91
C ALA A 293 7.12 -3.12 23.78
N GLY A 294 7.42 -3.65 24.97
CA GLY A 294 8.47 -3.11 25.82
C GLY A 294 9.85 -3.22 25.15
N GLY A 295 10.16 -2.29 24.26
CA GLY A 295 11.48 -2.15 23.63
C GLY A 295 11.89 -3.31 22.76
N ASP A 296 11.06 -3.75 21.80
CA ASP A 296 11.53 -4.72 20.79
C ASP A 296 12.69 -4.12 19.99
N ALA A 297 13.89 -4.65 20.24
CA ALA A 297 15.14 -4.22 19.63
C ALA A 297 15.22 -4.57 18.12
N ASN A 298 14.25 -5.30 17.57
CA ASN A 298 14.25 -5.77 16.19
C ASN A 298 13.18 -5.14 15.29
N GLY A 299 12.27 -4.31 15.83
CA GLY A 299 11.24 -3.62 15.06
C GLY A 299 10.15 -4.54 14.49
N LEU A 300 9.84 -5.65 15.14
CA LEU A 300 8.93 -6.72 14.70
C LEU A 300 7.50 -6.54 15.24
N ASN A 301 7.15 -5.34 15.71
CA ASN A 301 5.82 -5.03 16.25
C ASN A 301 4.80 -4.63 15.18
N GLY A 302 5.19 -4.58 13.91
CA GLY A 302 4.31 -4.15 12.84
C GLY A 302 3.07 -5.03 12.73
N ARG A 303 1.91 -4.37 12.69
CA ARG A 303 0.62 -5.00 12.55
C ARG A 303 0.11 -4.89 11.11
N LEU A 304 -0.60 -5.94 10.69
CA LEU A 304 -1.46 -6.01 9.52
C LEU A 304 -2.92 -5.98 9.99
N TYR A 305 -3.74 -5.15 9.37
CA TYR A 305 -5.15 -4.94 9.69
C TYR A 305 -6.03 -5.33 8.51
N GLN A 306 -7.10 -6.07 8.77
CA GLN A 306 -8.17 -6.32 7.81
C GLN A 306 -9.35 -5.41 8.13
N TRP A 307 -9.63 -4.44 7.28
CA TRP A 307 -10.76 -3.51 7.43
C TRP A 307 -11.95 -4.00 6.60
N PRO A 308 -13.07 -4.41 7.25
CA PRO A 308 -14.19 -5.01 6.54
C PRO A 308 -14.84 -3.99 5.60
N LEU A 309 -15.25 -4.45 4.41
CA LEU A 309 -16.00 -3.65 3.46
C LEU A 309 -17.50 -3.97 3.52
N ALA A 310 -18.32 -2.94 3.38
CA ALA A 310 -19.74 -3.07 3.09
C ALA A 310 -19.96 -3.36 1.60
N SER A 311 -21.18 -3.76 1.23
CA SER A 311 -21.56 -3.99 -0.17
C SER A 311 -21.44 -2.77 -1.08
N THR A 312 -21.29 -1.57 -0.50
CA THR A 312 -21.03 -0.32 -1.22
C THR A 312 -19.56 -0.09 -1.50
N HIS A 313 -18.67 -1.05 -1.21
CA HIS A 313 -17.21 -0.91 -1.28
C HIS A 313 -16.62 0.18 -0.38
N LYS A 314 -17.40 0.62 0.61
CA LYS A 314 -16.98 1.50 1.72
C LYS A 314 -16.53 0.63 2.90
N LEU A 315 -15.67 1.12 3.79
CA LEU A 315 -15.43 0.40 5.05
C LEU A 315 -16.76 0.25 5.80
N ALA A 316 -17.00 -0.93 6.36
CA ALA A 316 -18.23 -1.26 7.06
C ALA A 316 -18.26 -0.57 8.42
N THR A 317 -18.81 0.63 8.46
CA THR A 317 -18.95 1.42 9.68
C THR A 317 -20.23 1.06 10.46
N ASP A 318 -20.20 1.33 11.76
CA ASP A 318 -21.41 1.42 12.57
C ASP A 318 -22.23 2.68 12.26
N ALA A 319 -23.37 2.84 12.96
CA ALA A 319 -24.26 3.98 12.78
C ALA A 319 -23.62 5.33 13.17
N ALA A 320 -22.57 5.33 13.99
CA ALA A 320 -21.82 6.51 14.40
C ALA A 320 -20.63 6.81 13.46
N GLY A 321 -20.42 5.97 12.43
CA GLY A 321 -19.38 6.14 11.43
C GLY A 321 -18.01 5.58 11.85
N TYR A 322 -17.94 4.73 12.87
CA TYR A 322 -16.69 4.07 13.27
C TYR A 322 -16.55 2.70 12.63
N VAL A 323 -15.32 2.30 12.31
CA VAL A 323 -14.99 0.96 11.84
C VAL A 323 -13.85 0.38 12.68
N SER A 324 -14.06 -0.85 13.15
CA SER A 324 -13.01 -1.67 13.78
C SER A 324 -12.40 -2.63 12.76
N PRO A 325 -11.11 -2.96 12.89
CA PRO A 325 -10.54 -4.04 12.08
C PRO A 325 -11.23 -5.37 12.41
N HIS A 326 -11.48 -6.17 11.38
CA HIS A 326 -12.01 -7.53 11.49
C HIS A 326 -10.99 -8.48 12.12
N LYS A 327 -9.72 -8.36 11.73
CA LYS A 327 -8.58 -9.06 12.34
C LYS A 327 -7.36 -8.16 12.33
N VAL A 328 -6.47 -8.41 13.28
CA VAL A 328 -5.15 -7.80 13.38
C VAL A 328 -4.11 -8.90 13.56
N TYR A 329 -3.01 -8.84 12.82
CA TYR A 329 -1.89 -9.77 12.90
C TYR A 329 -0.59 -9.04 13.16
N PHE A 330 0.23 -9.53 14.10
CA PHE A 330 1.65 -9.22 14.08
C PHE A 330 2.30 -9.94 12.91
N MET A 331 3.01 -9.17 12.08
CA MET A 331 3.67 -9.69 10.89
C MET A 331 4.98 -10.40 11.21
N ASN A 332 5.59 -10.08 12.35
CA ASN A 332 6.89 -10.58 12.78
C ASN A 332 8.04 -10.28 11.82
N GLU A 333 7.89 -9.21 11.02
CA GLU A 333 8.92 -8.68 10.14
C GLU A 333 8.98 -7.16 10.28
N SER A 334 10.15 -6.59 10.03
CA SER A 334 10.41 -5.15 10.10
C SER A 334 10.47 -4.54 8.69
N ASN A 335 10.34 -3.21 8.64
CA ASN A 335 10.48 -2.42 7.41
C ASN A 335 9.53 -2.87 6.29
N ILE A 336 8.31 -3.29 6.63
CA ILE A 336 7.31 -3.72 5.65
C ILE A 336 6.71 -2.50 4.95
N GLN A 337 6.60 -2.58 3.63
CA GLN A 337 6.23 -1.48 2.73
C GLN A 337 5.03 -1.79 1.83
N GLY A 338 4.57 -3.04 1.77
CA GLY A 338 3.51 -3.43 0.86
C GLY A 338 2.93 -4.80 1.18
N VAL A 339 1.76 -5.05 0.62
CA VAL A 339 1.00 -6.28 0.80
C VAL A 339 0.31 -6.68 -0.48
N ALA A 340 0.23 -7.99 -0.73
CA ALA A 340 -0.70 -8.58 -1.65
C ALA A 340 -1.34 -9.82 -1.02
N ALA A 341 -2.65 -9.99 -1.21
CA ALA A 341 -3.31 -11.25 -0.92
C ALA A 341 -2.64 -12.39 -1.71
N ASP A 342 -2.35 -13.52 -1.06
CA ASP A 342 -1.80 -14.70 -1.75
C ASP A 342 -2.91 -15.39 -2.57
N ASN A 343 -3.07 -14.97 -3.83
CA ASN A 343 -4.10 -15.46 -4.74
C ASN A 343 -3.71 -16.76 -5.46
N VAL A 344 -2.61 -17.40 -5.06
CA VAL A 344 -2.22 -18.71 -5.58
C VAL A 344 -3.29 -19.75 -5.20
N SER A 345 -3.66 -20.60 -6.15
CA SER A 345 -4.65 -21.65 -5.92
C SER A 345 -4.23 -22.57 -4.76
N GLY A 346 -5.10 -22.70 -3.75
CA GLY A 346 -4.82 -23.52 -2.56
C GLY A 346 -4.04 -22.80 -1.47
N ALA A 347 -3.80 -21.49 -1.62
CA ALA A 347 -3.23 -20.65 -0.57
C ALA A 347 -4.03 -20.75 0.75
N THR A 348 -3.32 -20.61 1.86
CA THR A 348 -3.93 -20.62 3.19
C THR A 348 -4.80 -19.36 3.37
N ALA A 349 -5.92 -19.47 4.09
CA ALA A 349 -6.68 -18.30 4.48
C ALA A 349 -5.79 -17.30 5.24
N ASP A 350 -5.95 -16.01 4.94
CA ASP A 350 -5.12 -14.94 5.51
C ASP A 350 -3.61 -15.10 5.23
N SER A 351 -3.19 -15.78 4.16
CA SER A 351 -1.80 -15.69 3.68
C SER A 351 -1.59 -14.47 2.78
N TYR A 352 -0.41 -13.85 2.90
CA TYR A 352 -0.04 -12.63 2.21
C TYR A 352 1.38 -12.71 1.68
N PHE A 353 1.60 -12.08 0.53
CA PHE A 353 2.91 -11.59 0.15
C PHE A 353 3.13 -10.23 0.80
N LEU A 354 4.29 -10.02 1.40
CA LEU A 354 4.71 -8.73 1.96
C LEU A 354 6.01 -8.30 1.30
N SER A 355 6.19 -7.02 1.07
CA SER A 355 7.47 -6.44 0.66
C SER A 355 8.10 -5.71 1.84
N GLY A 356 9.43 -5.69 1.90
CA GLY A 356 10.11 -4.83 2.86
C GLY A 356 11.52 -4.44 2.45
N THR A 357 12.00 -3.35 3.04
CA THR A 357 13.29 -2.73 2.72
C THR A 357 14.43 -3.21 3.64
N TYR A 358 14.13 -4.08 4.61
CA TYR A 358 15.16 -4.67 5.47
C TYR A 358 16.21 -5.43 4.64
N GLY A 359 17.50 -5.10 4.83
CA GLY A 359 18.58 -5.72 4.05
C GLY A 359 18.53 -5.40 2.55
N SER A 360 18.12 -4.18 2.20
CA SER A 360 18.03 -3.63 0.84
C SER A 360 16.89 -4.16 -0.03
N GLY A 361 16.08 -5.11 0.45
CA GLY A 361 14.91 -5.58 -0.27
C GLY A 361 14.58 -7.04 0.01
N GLN A 362 13.32 -7.30 0.39
CA GLN A 362 12.80 -8.63 0.67
C GLN A 362 11.36 -8.76 0.19
N ILE A 363 11.02 -9.95 -0.27
CA ILE A 363 9.64 -10.41 -0.41
C ILE A 363 9.44 -11.53 0.61
N TYR A 364 8.33 -11.48 1.34
CA TYR A 364 7.93 -12.47 2.31
C TYR A 364 6.66 -13.17 1.84
N LYS A 365 6.54 -14.47 2.11
CA LYS A 365 5.26 -15.18 2.09
C LYS A 365 4.91 -15.57 3.53
N ALA A 366 3.91 -14.91 4.09
CA ALA A 366 3.52 -15.04 5.49
C ALA A 366 2.10 -15.62 5.60
N SER A 367 1.87 -16.47 6.60
CA SER A 367 0.53 -17.02 6.90
C SER A 367 0.33 -17.25 8.39
N PRO A 368 -0.91 -17.47 8.87
CA PRO A 368 -1.16 -17.78 10.29
C PRO A 368 -0.76 -19.20 10.70
N THR A 369 -0.47 -20.08 9.74
CA THR A 369 -0.29 -21.53 9.96
C THR A 369 1.16 -21.99 9.83
N GLY A 370 2.00 -21.27 9.09
CA GLY A 370 3.40 -21.64 8.81
C GLY A 370 4.38 -20.52 9.07
N THR A 371 5.67 -20.87 9.18
CA THR A 371 6.77 -19.90 9.21
C THR A 371 6.76 -19.03 7.95
N THR A 372 7.13 -17.77 8.12
CA THR A 372 7.31 -16.86 6.99
C THR A 372 8.48 -17.31 6.12
N LYS A 373 8.26 -17.40 4.81
CA LYS A 373 9.32 -17.60 3.82
C LYS A 373 9.86 -16.25 3.39
N THR A 374 11.18 -16.15 3.18
CA THR A 374 11.85 -14.89 2.86
C THR A 374 12.70 -15.05 1.61
N PHE A 375 12.52 -14.12 0.66
CA PHE A 375 13.27 -14.01 -0.58
C PHE A 375 14.01 -12.68 -0.55
N LYS A 376 15.34 -12.69 -0.66
CA LYS A 376 16.19 -11.53 -0.38
C LYS A 376 16.86 -10.98 -1.63
N TYR A 377 17.04 -9.68 -1.68
CA TYR A 377 17.85 -9.00 -2.70
C TYR A 377 19.30 -9.50 -2.71
N THR A 378 19.92 -9.69 -1.53
CA THR A 378 21.30 -10.21 -1.41
C THR A 378 21.50 -11.60 -2.00
N ASP A 379 20.41 -12.37 -2.10
CA ASP A 379 20.41 -13.72 -2.65
C ASP A 379 19.92 -13.72 -4.12
N SER A 380 19.71 -12.54 -4.71
CA SER A 380 19.11 -12.33 -6.04
C SER A 380 17.70 -12.89 -6.20
N LEU A 381 16.90 -12.90 -5.12
CA LEU A 381 15.55 -13.47 -5.10
C LEU A 381 14.42 -12.43 -5.01
N ALA A 382 14.74 -11.18 -4.70
CA ALA A 382 13.79 -10.07 -4.62
C ALA A 382 14.45 -8.79 -5.17
N PRO A 383 13.67 -7.80 -5.65
CA PRO A 383 14.24 -6.57 -6.18
C PRO A 383 14.74 -5.68 -5.04
N TYR A 384 15.54 -4.68 -5.39
CA TYR A 384 15.97 -3.64 -4.46
C TYR A 384 14.78 -2.73 -4.09
N HIS A 385 14.63 -2.43 -2.80
CA HIS A 385 13.56 -1.58 -2.25
C HIS A 385 12.16 -1.83 -2.85
N PRO A 386 11.60 -3.04 -2.70
CA PRO A 386 10.23 -3.32 -3.08
C PRO A 386 9.27 -2.57 -2.15
N GLU A 387 8.28 -1.92 -2.75
CA GLU A 387 7.27 -1.11 -2.08
C GLU A 387 5.89 -1.75 -2.29
N GLY A 388 4.93 -1.07 -2.93
CA GLY A 388 3.60 -1.60 -3.18
C GLY A 388 3.57 -2.93 -3.95
N MET A 389 2.55 -3.75 -3.67
CA MET A 389 2.36 -5.05 -4.31
C MET A 389 0.90 -5.29 -4.67
N TYR A 390 0.65 -6.17 -5.64
CA TYR A 390 -0.69 -6.71 -5.90
C TYR A 390 -0.59 -8.11 -6.51
N SER A 391 -1.43 -9.05 -6.09
CA SER A 391 -1.50 -10.37 -6.70
C SER A 391 -2.79 -10.49 -7.49
N THR A 392 -2.68 -10.82 -8.77
CA THR A 392 -3.83 -11.13 -9.63
C THR A 392 -4.43 -12.49 -9.28
N SER A 393 -5.69 -12.73 -9.66
CA SER A 393 -6.38 -13.99 -9.35
C SER A 393 -5.69 -15.23 -9.92
N SER A 394 -6.08 -16.40 -9.40
CA SER A 394 -5.42 -17.71 -9.59
C SER A 394 -5.20 -18.19 -11.03
N SER A 395 -5.82 -17.57 -12.04
CA SER A 395 -5.63 -17.93 -13.45
C SER A 395 -4.33 -17.36 -14.03
N SER A 396 -3.86 -16.20 -13.55
CA SER A 396 -2.62 -15.56 -14.02
C SER A 396 -1.49 -15.70 -13.01
N ASN A 397 -1.77 -15.79 -11.70
CA ASN A 397 -0.76 -15.87 -10.64
C ASN A 397 0.30 -14.76 -10.70
N HIS A 398 0.03 -13.60 -11.31
CA HIS A 398 1.01 -12.51 -11.34
C HIS A 398 1.06 -11.83 -9.97
N LEU A 399 2.25 -11.79 -9.36
CA LEU A 399 2.57 -10.91 -8.24
C LEU A 399 3.29 -9.67 -8.79
N TRP A 400 2.55 -8.57 -8.87
CA TRP A 400 3.07 -7.25 -9.22
C TRP A 400 3.78 -6.59 -8.04
N VAL A 401 4.88 -5.92 -8.32
CA VAL A 401 5.71 -5.18 -7.36
C VAL A 401 6.20 -3.89 -8.01
N ILE A 402 6.12 -2.79 -7.27
CA ILE A 402 6.80 -1.53 -7.61
C ILE A 402 8.03 -1.34 -6.71
N THR A 403 9.06 -0.66 -7.21
CA THR A 403 10.25 -0.30 -6.42
C THR A 403 10.39 1.21 -6.27
N GLU A 404 10.87 1.66 -5.11
CA GLU A 404 11.21 3.07 -4.84
C GLU A 404 12.47 3.52 -5.62
N GLY A 405 13.39 2.56 -5.80
CA GLY A 405 14.77 2.81 -6.24
C GLY A 405 15.64 3.44 -5.14
N ASP A 406 16.85 3.90 -5.49
CA ASP A 406 17.78 4.58 -4.54
C ASP A 406 17.99 6.08 -4.82
N GLY A 407 17.24 6.66 -5.77
CA GLY A 407 17.35 8.08 -6.20
C GLY A 407 18.67 8.46 -6.89
N SER A 408 19.72 7.65 -6.76
CA SER A 408 21.05 7.85 -7.33
C SER A 408 21.31 7.02 -8.58
N SER A 409 20.42 6.08 -8.88
CA SER A 409 20.52 5.13 -9.98
C SER A 409 19.24 5.10 -10.83
N THR A 410 19.43 5.13 -12.14
CA THR A 410 18.37 4.89 -13.13
C THR A 410 18.42 3.48 -13.71
N ASN A 411 19.32 2.61 -13.22
CA ASN A 411 19.50 1.26 -13.78
C ASN A 411 18.42 0.30 -13.28
N PRO A 412 17.49 -0.16 -14.14
CA PRO A 412 16.40 -1.04 -13.72
C PRO A 412 16.85 -2.41 -13.22
N ALA A 413 18.05 -2.88 -13.60
CA ALA A 413 18.56 -4.18 -13.17
C ALA A 413 19.06 -4.20 -11.72
N THR A 414 19.27 -3.03 -11.10
CA THR A 414 19.79 -2.92 -9.74
C THR A 414 18.87 -2.09 -8.86
N HIS A 415 19.05 -0.77 -8.84
CA HIS A 415 18.38 0.15 -7.89
C HIS A 415 17.44 1.14 -8.58
N GLY A 416 17.03 0.83 -9.81
CA GLY A 416 16.08 1.66 -10.56
C GLY A 416 14.64 1.47 -10.10
N ARG A 417 13.81 2.45 -10.46
CA ARG A 417 12.36 2.42 -10.26
C ARG A 417 11.69 1.58 -11.35
N VAL A 418 11.04 0.50 -10.95
CA VAL A 418 10.39 -0.41 -11.90
C VAL A 418 9.01 -0.81 -11.41
N LEU A 419 8.18 -1.25 -12.35
CA LEU A 419 6.95 -1.98 -12.08
C LEU A 419 7.09 -3.34 -12.77
N ILE A 420 7.19 -4.40 -11.98
CA ILE A 420 7.46 -5.76 -12.47
C ILE A 420 6.39 -6.73 -11.97
N TYR A 421 6.28 -7.89 -12.60
CA TYR A 421 5.57 -9.00 -12.03
C TYR A 421 6.33 -10.33 -12.18
N ALA A 422 6.03 -11.23 -11.25
CA ALA A 422 6.52 -12.59 -11.24
C ALA A 422 5.36 -13.60 -11.19
N ASP A 423 5.64 -14.84 -11.54
CA ASP A 423 4.80 -15.98 -11.21
C ASP A 423 4.84 -16.22 -9.69
N ALA A 424 3.72 -15.94 -9.02
CA ALA A 424 3.55 -16.07 -7.58
C ALA A 424 3.72 -17.51 -7.09
N THR A 425 3.55 -18.52 -7.95
CA THR A 425 3.78 -19.94 -7.59
C THR A 425 5.26 -20.27 -7.41
N ALA A 426 6.16 -19.43 -7.90
CA ALA A 426 7.60 -19.58 -7.66
C ALA A 426 8.01 -19.16 -6.24
N LEU A 427 7.12 -18.47 -5.50
CA LEU A 427 7.36 -17.96 -4.14
C LEU A 427 6.77 -18.89 -3.07
N ASP A 428 6.75 -20.20 -3.32
CA ASP A 428 6.02 -21.17 -2.51
C ASP A 428 6.77 -21.85 -1.38
#